data_AF-A0A7J3WA78-F1
#
_entry.id   AF-A0A7J3WA78-F1
#
_cell.length_a   1.000
_cell.length_b   1.000
_cell.length_c   1.000
_cell.angle_alpha   90.00
_cell.angle_beta   90.00
_cell.angle_gamma   90.00
#
_symmetry.space_group_name_H-M   'P 1'
#
loop_
_entity.id
_entity.type
_entity.pdbx_description
1 polymer ?
#
loop_
_entity_poly.entity_id
_entity_poly.type
_entity_poly.pdbx_seq_one_letter_code
_entity_poly.pdbx_strand_id
1 'polypeptide(L)'
;MPCSKREVEKDLIFCPYLLGCVRKKAPICEICSWDNPSREEELYFKFMKHLEEVKANLARETPTQIDEFWWEARIEPVKVEAPVSKIKAEVEIAEAKPESELEKVEKIKPSITIDYHLKRLSEDLKETILRLRNEILKLDSGIEEKINKTFIGYKSSRMKHYFVHLKALPLKHEIEVRFRSGGPIEDPEGLSKPIPKSFDTPMDRRVRIASPDKIPYVISLLKQAYENLTKS
;
A
#
# COMPACT_ATOMS: atom_id res chain seq x y z
N MET A 1 -20.44 -3.57 -4.81
CA MET A 1 -21.56 -4.24 -4.13
C MET A 1 -22.61 -3.18 -3.79
N PRO A 2 -23.90 -3.37 -4.08
CA PRO A 2 -24.93 -2.45 -3.60
C PRO A 2 -24.94 -2.47 -2.06
N CYS A 3 -25.03 -1.29 -1.45
CA CYS A 3 -25.00 -1.12 -0.01
C CYS A 3 -26.21 -1.85 0.64
N SER A 4 -25.98 -2.99 1.31
CA SER A 4 -27.03 -3.69 2.05
C SER A 4 -27.20 -3.03 3.42
N LYS A 5 -28.27 -2.26 3.60
CA LYS A 5 -28.61 -1.65 4.89
C LYS A 5 -29.00 -2.77 5.87
N ARG A 6 -28.17 -3.01 6.90
CA ARG A 6 -28.60 -3.71 8.11
C ARG A 6 -28.86 -2.65 9.18
N GLU A 7 -30.11 -2.58 9.64
CA GLU A 7 -30.46 -1.79 10.80
C GLU A 7 -29.84 -2.47 12.03
N VAL A 8 -28.97 -1.75 12.72
CA VAL A 8 -28.32 -2.23 13.95
C VAL A 8 -29.10 -1.74 15.16
N GLU A 9 -29.57 -0.48 15.11
CA GLU A 9 -30.49 0.15 16.06
C GLU A 9 -31.39 1.15 15.32
N LYS A 10 -32.43 1.68 15.99
CA LYS A 10 -33.47 2.55 15.38
C LYS A 10 -32.91 3.71 14.52
N ASP A 11 -31.72 4.21 14.86
CA ASP A 11 -31.07 5.32 14.16
C ASP A 11 -29.70 4.99 13.54
N LEU A 12 -29.23 3.74 13.62
CA LEU A 12 -27.89 3.34 13.13
C LEU A 12 -27.96 2.27 12.05
N ILE A 13 -27.24 2.52 10.96
CA ILE A 13 -27.08 1.61 9.82
C ILE A 13 -25.60 1.26 9.70
N PHE A 14 -25.29 -0.03 9.55
CA PHE A 14 -23.93 -0.45 9.22
C PHE A 14 -23.60 -0.07 7.77
N CYS A 15 -22.58 0.79 7.58
CA CYS A 15 -22.09 1.17 6.27
C CYS A 15 -20.86 0.31 5.91
N PRO A 16 -20.99 -0.63 4.96
CA PRO A 16 -19.88 -1.48 4.56
C PRO A 16 -18.70 -0.69 3.95
N TYR A 17 -18.96 0.51 3.42
CA TYR A 17 -17.93 1.40 2.87
C TYR A 17 -17.08 2.10 3.95
N LEU A 18 -17.66 2.38 5.12
CA LEU A 18 -16.96 3.00 6.24
C LEU A 18 -16.51 1.96 7.28
N LEU A 19 -16.86 0.69 7.08
CA LEU A 19 -16.66 -0.39 8.04
C LEU A 19 -17.14 -0.01 9.45
N GLY A 20 -18.28 0.68 9.54
CA GLY A 20 -18.79 1.24 10.79
C GLY A 20 -20.26 1.60 10.75
N CYS A 21 -20.85 1.82 11.94
CA CYS A 21 -22.24 2.25 12.09
C CYS A 21 -22.36 3.76 11.86
N VAL A 22 -23.31 4.15 11.01
CA VAL A 22 -23.57 5.54 10.65
C VAL A 22 -25.02 5.86 10.96
N ARG A 23 -25.31 7.08 11.41
CA ARG A 23 -26.70 7.49 11.64
C ARG A 23 -27.50 7.46 10.33
N LYS A 24 -28.74 6.99 10.38
CA LYS A 24 -29.66 6.88 9.23
C LYS A 24 -29.88 8.22 8.51
N LYS A 25 -29.78 9.33 9.24
CA LYS A 25 -29.85 10.72 8.73
C LYS A 25 -28.49 11.42 8.62
N ALA A 26 -27.38 10.68 8.68
CA ALA A 26 -26.08 11.30 8.49
C ALA A 26 -25.98 11.86 7.05
N PRO A 27 -25.33 13.03 6.84
CA PRO A 27 -25.20 13.62 5.52
C PRO A 27 -24.62 12.64 4.48
N ILE A 28 -23.70 11.78 4.90
CA ILE A 28 -23.11 10.73 4.06
C ILE A 28 -24.12 9.70 3.54
N CYS A 29 -25.21 9.45 4.28
CA CYS A 29 -26.30 8.57 3.87
C CYS A 29 -27.25 9.27 2.88
N GLU A 30 -27.45 10.59 2.99
CA GLU A 30 -28.26 11.39 2.07
C GLU A 30 -27.56 11.59 0.71
N ILE A 31 -26.23 11.67 0.73
CA ILE A 31 -25.42 11.81 -0.47
C ILE A 31 -25.28 10.48 -1.25
N CYS A 32 -25.62 9.36 -0.62
CA CYS A 32 -25.53 8.02 -1.17
C CYS A 32 -26.65 7.75 -2.21
N SER A 33 -26.55 8.36 -3.40
CA SER A 33 -27.33 8.03 -4.60
C SER A 33 -26.34 7.63 -5.71
N TRP A 34 -26.10 6.32 -5.81
CA TRP A 34 -24.94 5.72 -6.49
C TRP A 34 -25.21 5.22 -7.91
N ASP A 35 -25.77 6.08 -8.78
CA ASP A 35 -25.91 5.76 -10.21
C ASP A 35 -24.84 6.45 -11.09
N ASN A 36 -23.80 7.07 -10.50
CA ASN A 36 -22.81 7.80 -11.30
C ASN A 36 -21.35 7.69 -10.74
N PRO A 37 -20.45 6.94 -11.42
CA PRO A 37 -19.06 6.73 -10.97
C PRO A 37 -18.20 8.00 -10.99
N SER A 38 -18.58 9.05 -11.72
CA SER A 38 -17.87 10.33 -11.69
C SER A 38 -18.07 11.09 -10.37
N ARG A 39 -19.16 10.82 -9.64
CA ARG A 39 -19.39 11.40 -8.31
C ARG A 39 -18.59 10.67 -7.22
N GLU A 40 -18.18 9.43 -7.43
CA GLU A 40 -17.49 8.62 -6.41
C GLU A 40 -16.15 9.24 -5.96
N GLU A 41 -15.36 9.77 -6.91
CA GLU A 41 -14.10 10.47 -6.56
C GLU A 41 -14.38 11.79 -5.84
N GLU A 42 -15.38 12.56 -6.28
CA GLU A 42 -15.77 13.81 -5.63
C GLU A 42 -16.27 13.59 -4.19
N LEU A 43 -17.03 12.50 -3.98
CA LEU A 43 -17.53 12.09 -2.66
C LEU A 43 -16.42 11.60 -1.75
N TYR A 44 -15.44 10.87 -2.28
CA TYR A 44 -14.26 10.49 -1.54
C TYR A 44 -13.46 11.72 -1.08
N PHE A 45 -13.25 12.71 -1.96
CA PHE A 45 -12.57 13.95 -1.60
C PHE A 45 -13.36 14.77 -0.57
N LYS A 46 -14.68 14.90 -0.73
CA LYS A 46 -15.54 15.58 0.26
C LYS A 46 -15.52 14.88 1.61
N PHE A 47 -15.52 13.54 1.62
CA PHE A 47 -15.43 12.75 2.85
C PHE A 47 -14.08 12.90 3.55
N MET A 48 -12.97 12.82 2.80
CA MET A 48 -11.63 13.01 3.36
C MET A 48 -11.45 14.42 3.92
N LYS A 49 -11.95 15.44 3.23
CA LYS A 49 -11.96 16.83 3.72
C LYS A 49 -12.79 16.98 5.00
N HIS A 50 -13.97 16.38 5.04
CA HIS A 50 -14.81 16.39 6.24
C HIS A 50 -14.13 15.68 7.42
N LEU A 51 -13.44 14.55 7.18
CA LEU A 51 -12.64 13.88 8.23
C LEU A 51 -11.49 14.76 8.73
N GLU A 52 -10.83 15.51 7.86
CA GLU A 52 -9.79 16.48 8.27
C GLU A 52 -10.36 17.63 9.08
N GLU A 53 -11.54 18.14 8.72
CA GLU A 53 -12.25 19.18 9.48
C GLU A 53 -12.71 18.66 10.86
N VAL A 54 -13.27 17.45 10.92
CA VAL A 54 -13.64 16.78 12.18
C VAL A 54 -12.42 16.56 13.05
N LYS A 55 -11.29 16.10 12.49
CA LYS A 55 -10.01 15.99 13.21
C LYS A 55 -9.53 17.34 13.74
N ALA A 56 -9.59 18.38 12.92
CA ALA A 56 -9.18 19.73 13.31
C ALA A 56 -10.10 20.34 14.38
N ASN A 57 -11.37 19.93 14.44
CA ASN A 57 -12.32 20.37 15.46
C ASN A 57 -12.14 19.56 16.76
N LEU A 58 -11.99 18.24 16.69
CA LEU A 58 -11.67 17.42 17.87
C LEU A 58 -10.33 17.82 18.51
N ALA A 59 -9.31 18.11 17.70
CA ALA A 59 -8.02 18.57 18.19
C ALA A 59 -8.09 19.94 18.89
N ARG A 60 -9.15 20.72 18.63
CA ARG A 60 -9.43 21.99 19.32
C ARG A 60 -10.23 21.81 20.61
N GLU A 61 -11.06 20.77 20.71
CA GLU A 61 -11.96 20.57 21.86
C GLU A 61 -11.33 19.73 22.99
N THR A 62 -10.51 18.71 22.70
CA THR A 62 -9.79 17.94 23.72
C THR A 62 -8.45 17.39 23.19
N PRO A 63 -7.32 18.09 23.40
CA PRO A 63 -6.00 17.66 22.89
C PRO A 63 -5.55 16.28 23.41
N THR A 64 -6.04 15.84 24.57
CA THR A 64 -5.58 14.64 25.28
C THR A 64 -6.31 13.35 24.92
N GLN A 65 -7.52 13.40 24.35
CA GLN A 65 -8.29 12.19 24.03
C GLN A 65 -7.97 11.59 22.65
N ILE A 66 -7.32 12.34 21.77
CA ILE A 66 -6.90 11.82 20.46
C ILE A 66 -5.78 10.80 20.63
N ASP A 67 -4.88 10.95 21.60
CA ASP A 67 -3.82 9.95 21.84
C ASP A 67 -4.33 8.70 22.58
N GLU A 68 -5.33 8.83 23.47
CA GLU A 68 -5.91 7.69 24.19
C GLU A 68 -6.71 6.75 23.28
N PHE A 69 -7.48 7.28 22.32
CA PHE A 69 -8.27 6.48 21.39
C PHE A 69 -7.41 5.63 20.43
N TRP A 70 -6.17 6.03 20.18
CA TRP A 70 -5.21 5.28 19.35
C TRP A 70 -4.25 4.40 20.16
N TRP A 71 -4.18 4.58 21.49
CA TRP A 71 -3.37 3.76 22.40
C TRP A 71 -4.01 2.39 22.68
N GLU A 72 -5.33 2.32 22.91
CA GLU A 72 -6.04 1.07 23.26
C GLU A 72 -6.13 0.05 22.09
N ALA A 73 -5.85 0.47 20.85
CA ALA A 73 -5.83 -0.42 19.68
C ALA A 73 -4.50 -1.17 19.48
N ARG A 74 -3.48 -0.95 20.32
CA ARG A 74 -2.27 -1.78 20.39
C ARG A 74 -2.43 -2.85 21.48
N ILE A 75 -3.03 -3.98 21.14
CA ILE A 75 -2.98 -5.18 21.98
C ILE A 75 -1.51 -5.62 22.13
N GLU A 76 -1.17 -5.97 23.37
CA GLU A 76 0.14 -6.32 23.90
C GLU A 76 0.91 -7.38 23.07
N PRO A 77 2.26 -7.32 23.03
CA PRO A 77 3.05 -8.34 22.37
C PRO A 77 2.85 -9.71 23.04
N VAL A 78 2.47 -10.70 22.25
CA VAL A 78 2.48 -12.12 22.63
C VAL A 78 3.90 -12.47 23.10
N LYS A 79 4.05 -12.84 24.38
CA LYS A 79 5.26 -13.48 24.90
C LYS A 79 5.44 -14.84 24.22
N VAL A 80 6.38 -14.91 23.29
CA VAL A 80 6.91 -16.19 22.81
C VAL A 80 8.14 -16.50 23.64
N GLU A 81 8.04 -17.48 24.53
CA GLU A 81 9.19 -18.03 25.25
C GLU A 81 10.05 -18.82 24.26
N ALA A 82 11.23 -18.30 23.92
CA ALA A 82 12.23 -19.04 23.16
C ALA A 82 13.00 -19.99 24.09
N PRO A 83 13.30 -21.23 23.67
CA PRO A 83 14.12 -22.14 24.45
C PRO A 83 15.60 -21.73 24.43
N VAL A 84 16.20 -21.85 25.60
CA VAL A 84 17.60 -21.58 25.93
C VAL A 84 18.52 -22.57 25.20
N SER A 85 19.48 -22.06 24.42
CA SER A 85 20.72 -22.78 24.10
C SER A 85 21.93 -21.90 24.42
N LYS A 86 22.63 -22.32 25.47
CA LYS A 86 23.89 -21.80 25.99
C LYS A 86 24.99 -21.85 24.92
N ILE A 87 25.69 -20.74 24.69
CA ILE A 87 27.12 -20.77 24.35
C ILE A 87 27.82 -19.66 25.15
N LYS A 88 28.79 -20.09 25.96
CA LYS A 88 29.75 -19.27 26.70
C LYS A 88 30.74 -18.62 25.74
N ALA A 89 31.04 -17.35 25.97
CA ALA A 89 32.38 -16.80 25.76
C ALA A 89 32.53 -15.56 26.66
N GLU A 90 33.35 -15.71 27.70
CA GLU A 90 33.92 -14.64 28.51
C GLU A 90 34.91 -13.83 27.67
N VAL A 91 34.83 -12.50 27.66
CA VAL A 91 35.99 -11.62 27.56
C VAL A 91 35.72 -10.31 28.30
N GLU A 92 36.40 -10.19 29.44
CA GLU A 92 37.08 -9.04 30.06
C GLU A 92 36.52 -7.61 29.92
N ILE A 93 36.18 -7.07 31.09
CA ILE A 93 35.91 -5.66 31.36
C ILE A 93 37.26 -4.97 31.64
N ALA A 94 37.65 -4.01 30.81
CA ALA A 94 38.75 -3.09 31.08
C ALA A 94 38.29 -1.63 30.87
N GLU A 95 38.27 -0.92 32.00
CA GLU A 95 38.40 0.51 32.26
C GLU A 95 37.98 1.57 31.22
N ALA A 96 37.07 2.45 31.66
CA ALA A 96 36.56 3.60 30.92
C ALA A 96 37.12 4.94 31.44
N LYS A 97 37.58 5.79 30.52
CA LYS A 97 37.43 7.27 30.46
C LYS A 97 38.25 7.86 29.28
N PRO A 98 37.93 9.06 28.76
CA PRO A 98 36.62 9.64 28.43
C PRO A 98 36.58 10.24 26.99
N GLU A 99 35.38 10.66 26.57
CA GLU A 99 35.09 11.75 25.60
C GLU A 99 35.74 11.71 24.21
N SER A 100 34.94 11.40 23.20
CA SER A 100 34.56 12.34 22.11
C SER A 100 34.29 11.59 20.81
N GLU A 101 33.06 11.16 20.59
CA GLU A 101 32.57 11.02 19.22
C GLU A 101 31.04 11.09 19.27
N LEU A 102 30.52 12.20 18.75
CA LEU A 102 29.11 12.38 18.45
C LEU A 102 28.75 11.37 17.36
N GLU A 103 28.42 10.15 17.78
CA GLU A 103 27.75 9.19 16.92
C GLU A 103 26.45 9.83 16.44
N LYS A 104 26.42 10.19 15.16
CA LYS A 104 25.20 10.38 14.41
C LYS A 104 24.42 9.08 14.55
N VAL A 105 23.50 9.04 15.50
CA VAL A 105 22.45 8.03 15.57
C VAL A 105 21.64 8.20 14.29
N GLU A 106 22.01 7.45 13.26
CA GLU A 106 21.19 7.25 12.08
C GLU A 106 19.86 6.72 12.60
N LYS A 107 18.84 7.58 12.55
CA LYS A 107 17.46 7.19 12.86
C LYS A 107 17.10 6.02 11.95
N ILE A 108 17.19 4.80 12.49
CA ILE A 108 16.74 3.57 11.85
C ILE A 108 15.24 3.79 11.58
N LYS A 109 14.93 4.16 10.34
CA LYS A 109 13.53 4.26 9.90
C LYS A 109 12.96 2.84 9.99
N PRO A 110 11.81 2.63 10.64
CA PRO A 110 11.18 1.31 10.65
C PRO A 110 11.01 0.85 9.20
N SER A 111 11.61 -0.28 8.87
CA SER A 111 11.55 -0.86 7.53
C SER A 111 10.10 -1.26 7.25
N ILE A 112 9.53 -0.66 6.21
CA ILE A 112 8.17 -1.01 5.77
C ILE A 112 8.27 -2.35 5.05
N THR A 113 7.63 -3.38 5.60
CA THR A 113 7.57 -4.71 4.99
C THR A 113 6.41 -4.84 4.02
N ILE A 114 6.39 -5.92 3.24
CA ILE A 114 5.31 -6.22 2.30
C ILE A 114 3.97 -6.40 3.02
N ASP A 115 4.01 -6.87 4.27
CA ASP A 115 2.84 -7.06 5.13
C ASP A 115 2.05 -5.75 5.31
N TYR A 116 2.73 -4.60 5.24
CA TYR A 116 2.07 -3.30 5.28
C TYR A 116 1.03 -3.15 4.15
N HIS A 117 1.37 -3.58 2.94
CA HIS A 117 0.46 -3.55 1.79
C HIS A 117 -0.57 -4.66 1.84
N LEU A 118 -0.21 -5.85 2.35
CA LEU A 118 -1.09 -7.02 2.40
C LEU A 118 -2.18 -6.91 3.47
N LYS A 119 -1.93 -6.23 4.60
CA LYS A 119 -2.88 -6.11 5.74
C LYS A 119 -4.28 -5.62 5.38
N ARG A 120 -4.43 -4.85 4.30
CA ARG A 120 -5.68 -4.20 3.90
C ARG A 120 -6.35 -4.85 2.69
N LEU A 121 -5.85 -6.00 2.24
CA LEU A 121 -6.31 -6.66 1.02
C LEU A 121 -7.10 -7.93 1.33
N SER A 122 -7.98 -8.30 0.41
CA SER A 122 -8.60 -9.63 0.40
C SER A 122 -7.56 -10.71 0.13
N GLU A 123 -7.85 -11.94 0.55
CA GLU A 123 -6.97 -13.09 0.31
C GLU A 123 -6.63 -13.28 -1.17
N ASP A 124 -7.61 -13.14 -2.07
CA ASP A 124 -7.40 -13.25 -3.52
C ASP A 124 -6.38 -12.23 -4.06
N LEU A 125 -6.44 -10.99 -3.55
CA LEU A 125 -5.50 -9.94 -3.96
C LEU A 125 -4.13 -10.13 -3.33
N LYS A 126 -4.05 -10.64 -2.09
CA LYS A 126 -2.77 -11.01 -1.48
C LYS A 126 -2.08 -12.07 -2.33
N GLU A 127 -2.81 -13.12 -2.72
CA GLU A 127 -2.27 -14.15 -3.60
C GLU A 127 -1.83 -13.57 -4.94
N THR A 128 -2.64 -12.71 -5.55
CA THR A 128 -2.31 -12.07 -6.83
C THR A 128 -1.04 -11.23 -6.73
N ILE A 129 -0.86 -10.44 -5.66
CA ILE A 129 0.37 -9.67 -5.43
C ILE A 129 1.57 -10.59 -5.24
N LEU A 130 1.45 -11.64 -4.42
CA LEU A 130 2.55 -12.55 -4.13
C LEU A 130 2.98 -13.34 -5.38
N ARG A 131 2.03 -13.81 -6.19
CA ARG A 131 2.32 -14.45 -7.48
C ARG A 131 2.99 -13.48 -8.44
N LEU A 132 2.44 -12.28 -8.61
CA LEU A 132 3.00 -11.27 -9.51
C LEU A 132 4.42 -10.86 -9.08
N ARG A 133 4.66 -10.67 -7.78
CA ARG A 133 5.98 -10.42 -7.20
C ARG A 133 6.98 -11.49 -7.59
N ASN A 134 6.63 -12.76 -7.39
CA ASN A 134 7.51 -13.88 -7.70
C ASN A 134 7.84 -13.93 -9.20
N GLU A 135 6.87 -13.68 -10.07
CA GLU A 135 7.10 -13.65 -11.51
C GLU A 135 7.97 -12.46 -11.96
N ILE A 136 7.84 -11.30 -11.34
CA ILE A 136 8.71 -10.14 -11.62
C ILE A 136 10.16 -10.43 -11.20
N LEU A 137 10.37 -11.02 -10.01
CA LEU A 137 11.70 -11.35 -9.52
C LEU A 137 12.38 -12.45 -10.34
N LYS A 138 11.61 -13.31 -11.03
CA LYS A 138 12.13 -14.31 -11.96
C LYS A 138 12.61 -13.74 -13.29
N LEU A 139 12.30 -12.48 -13.62
CA LEU A 139 12.71 -11.89 -14.90
C LEU A 139 14.23 -11.76 -15.02
N ASP A 140 14.89 -11.38 -13.93
CA ASP A 140 16.34 -11.29 -13.84
C ASP A 140 16.79 -11.35 -12.37
N SER A 141 17.86 -12.09 -12.12
CA SER A 141 18.57 -12.18 -10.83
C SER A 141 19.01 -10.83 -10.27
N GLY A 142 19.23 -9.83 -11.13
CA GLY A 142 19.61 -8.47 -10.76
C GLY A 142 18.46 -7.57 -10.31
N ILE A 143 17.23 -8.06 -10.17
CA ILE A 143 16.08 -7.24 -9.77
C ILE A 143 16.00 -7.13 -8.26
N GLU A 144 16.04 -5.88 -7.79
CA GLU A 144 15.85 -5.50 -6.40
C GLU A 144 14.41 -5.01 -6.17
N GLU A 145 13.81 -5.49 -5.08
CA GLU A 145 12.52 -5.02 -4.59
C GLU A 145 12.70 -3.95 -3.51
N LYS A 146 11.98 -2.84 -3.63
CA LYS A 146 11.95 -1.79 -2.63
C LYS A 146 10.51 -1.41 -2.28
N ILE A 147 10.17 -1.59 -1.01
CA ILE A 147 8.84 -1.33 -0.50
C ILE A 147 8.76 0.10 0.03
N ASN A 148 7.84 0.88 -0.54
CA ASN A 148 7.51 2.22 -0.06
C ASN A 148 6.11 2.21 0.57
N LYS A 149 5.72 3.30 1.26
CA LYS A 149 4.36 3.42 1.84
C LYS A 149 3.25 3.34 0.79
N THR A 150 3.53 3.73 -0.45
CA THR A 150 2.51 3.92 -1.50
C THR A 150 2.54 2.86 -2.60
N PHE A 151 3.67 2.16 -2.77
CA PHE A 151 3.86 1.15 -3.80
C PHE A 151 5.01 0.20 -3.46
N ILE A 152 5.04 -0.94 -4.14
CA ILE A 152 6.17 -1.87 -4.18
C ILE A 152 6.91 -1.61 -5.50
N GLY A 153 8.15 -1.16 -5.43
CA GLY A 153 8.95 -0.80 -6.59
C GLY A 153 9.94 -1.89 -6.95
N TYR A 154 10.11 -2.17 -8.23
CA TYR A 154 11.13 -3.07 -8.75
C TYR A 154 12.11 -2.29 -9.61
N LYS A 155 13.39 -2.51 -9.34
CA LYS A 155 14.51 -1.87 -10.03
C LYS A 155 15.50 -2.96 -10.42
N SER A 156 16.04 -2.91 -11.62
CA SER A 156 17.18 -3.76 -12.00
C SER A 156 18.49 -3.10 -11.61
N SER A 157 19.49 -3.89 -11.23
CA SER A 157 20.88 -3.44 -11.04
C SER A 157 21.45 -2.76 -12.29
N ARG A 158 20.99 -3.14 -13.48
CA ARG A 158 21.37 -2.55 -14.77
C ARG A 158 20.77 -1.17 -15.02
N MET A 159 19.75 -0.77 -14.24
CA MET A 159 19.02 0.47 -14.43
C MET A 159 19.18 1.38 -13.21
N LYS A 160 19.21 2.71 -13.40
CA LYS A 160 19.25 3.65 -12.27
C LYS A 160 17.89 3.81 -11.57
N HIS A 161 16.79 3.57 -12.27
CA HIS A 161 15.43 3.86 -11.83
C HIS A 161 14.55 2.61 -11.74
N TYR A 162 13.44 2.71 -11.01
CA TYR A 162 12.41 1.67 -11.02
C TYR A 162 11.82 1.53 -12.43
N PHE A 163 11.56 0.27 -12.82
CA PHE A 163 10.87 -0.05 -14.07
C PHE A 163 9.43 -0.51 -13.84
N VAL A 164 9.09 -0.97 -12.63
CA VAL A 164 7.72 -1.35 -12.22
C VAL A 164 7.38 -0.77 -10.85
N HIS A 165 6.15 -0.27 -10.71
CA HIS A 165 5.50 0.00 -9.44
C HIS A 165 4.21 -0.83 -9.34
N LEU A 166 4.08 -1.60 -8.27
CA LEU A 166 2.82 -2.23 -7.88
C LEU A 166 2.13 -1.38 -6.83
N LYS A 167 0.92 -0.94 -7.12
CA LYS A 167 0.07 -0.22 -6.19
C LYS A 167 -1.21 -0.99 -5.96
N ALA A 168 -1.43 -1.43 -4.73
CA ALA A 168 -2.70 -2.01 -4.35
C ALA A 168 -3.77 -0.92 -4.24
N LEU A 169 -4.97 -1.18 -4.78
CA LEU A 169 -6.13 -0.31 -4.69
C LEU A 169 -7.25 -1.05 -3.94
N PRO A 170 -7.21 -1.10 -2.58
CA PRO A 170 -8.15 -1.90 -1.79
C PRO A 170 -9.62 -1.59 -2.10
N LEU A 171 -9.95 -0.30 -2.26
CA LEU A 171 -11.33 0.14 -2.54
C LEU A 171 -11.88 -0.34 -3.88
N LYS A 172 -11.00 -0.51 -4.88
CA LYS A 172 -11.38 -0.98 -6.22
C LYS A 172 -11.22 -2.49 -6.38
N HIS A 173 -10.72 -3.18 -5.35
CA HIS A 173 -10.39 -4.59 -5.41
C HIS A 173 -9.44 -4.95 -6.58
N GLU A 174 -8.50 -4.06 -6.86
CA GLU A 174 -7.60 -4.14 -8.01
C GLU A 174 -6.16 -3.85 -7.60
N ILE A 175 -5.21 -4.35 -8.39
CA ILE A 175 -3.80 -4.00 -8.35
C ILE A 175 -3.50 -3.19 -9.60
N GLU A 176 -2.97 -1.99 -9.41
CA GLU A 176 -2.48 -1.14 -10.49
C GLU A 176 -0.97 -1.37 -10.66
N VAL A 177 -0.60 -1.95 -11.80
CA VAL A 177 0.77 -2.17 -12.24
C VAL A 177 1.17 -1.02 -13.15
N ARG A 178 2.08 -0.16 -12.70
CA ARG A 178 2.66 0.91 -13.52
C ARG A 178 4.05 0.51 -13.95
N PHE A 179 4.40 0.75 -15.20
CA PHE A 179 5.71 0.40 -15.71
C PHE A 179 6.20 1.41 -16.73
N ARG A 180 7.51 1.37 -17.02
CA ARG A 180 8.15 2.12 -18.10
C ARG A 180 8.25 1.24 -19.34
N SER A 181 7.76 1.69 -20.48
CA SER A 181 7.78 0.90 -21.70
C SER A 181 9.16 0.82 -22.37
N GLY A 182 9.94 1.90 -22.28
CA GLY A 182 11.26 2.00 -22.92
C GLY A 182 11.22 1.95 -24.46
N GLY A 183 10.04 1.90 -25.07
CA GLY A 183 9.88 1.64 -26.50
C GLY A 183 8.47 1.13 -26.84
N PRO A 184 8.24 0.71 -28.10
CA PRO A 184 6.98 0.11 -28.51
C PRO A 184 6.71 -1.19 -27.75
N ILE A 185 5.43 -1.42 -27.42
CA ILE A 185 4.95 -2.62 -26.73
C ILE A 185 3.77 -3.19 -27.49
N GLU A 186 3.80 -4.50 -27.70
CA GLU A 186 2.71 -5.26 -28.28
C GLU A 186 1.68 -5.60 -27.20
N ASP A 187 0.54 -4.92 -27.24
CA ASP A 187 -0.58 -5.06 -26.30
C ASP A 187 -1.86 -5.44 -27.06
N PRO A 188 -1.99 -6.71 -27.52
CA PRO A 188 -3.15 -7.14 -28.32
C PRO A 188 -4.48 -7.06 -27.57
N GLU A 189 -4.48 -7.19 -26.24
CA GLU A 189 -5.69 -7.05 -25.42
C GLU A 189 -6.03 -5.57 -25.09
N GLY A 190 -5.14 -4.62 -25.40
CA GLY A 190 -5.34 -3.20 -25.09
C GLY A 190 -5.50 -2.90 -23.59
N LEU A 191 -4.98 -3.77 -22.72
CA LEU A 191 -5.13 -3.64 -21.27
C LEU A 191 -4.24 -2.54 -20.68
N SER A 192 -3.15 -2.20 -21.37
CA SER A 192 -2.22 -1.18 -20.91
C SER A 192 -2.65 0.20 -21.40
N LYS A 193 -2.92 1.09 -20.44
CA LYS A 193 -3.33 2.48 -20.71
C LYS A 193 -2.17 3.43 -20.45
N PRO A 194 -2.02 4.52 -21.23
CA PRO A 194 -1.03 5.54 -20.93
C PRO A 194 -1.34 6.21 -19.59
N ILE A 195 -0.28 6.58 -18.86
CA ILE A 195 -0.38 7.39 -17.65
C ILE A 195 -0.39 8.87 -18.06
N PRO A 196 -1.36 9.68 -17.60
CA PRO A 196 -1.36 11.11 -17.88
C PRO A 196 -0.10 11.79 -17.31
N LYS A 197 0.47 12.74 -18.06
CA LYS A 197 1.69 13.47 -17.65
C LYS A 197 1.53 14.26 -16.34
N SER A 198 0.30 14.54 -15.92
CA SER A 198 -0.01 15.23 -14.66
C SER A 198 0.33 14.44 -13.39
N PHE A 199 0.61 13.13 -13.50
CA PHE A 199 0.86 12.27 -12.34
C PHE A 199 2.29 12.37 -11.77
N ASP A 200 3.12 13.28 -12.28
CA ASP A 200 4.54 13.49 -11.90
C ASP A 200 5.27 12.18 -11.61
N THR A 201 5.13 11.24 -12.55
CA THR A 201 5.68 9.90 -12.42
C THR A 201 6.45 9.58 -13.68
N PRO A 202 7.61 8.91 -13.55
CA PRO A 202 8.39 8.57 -14.72
C PRO A 202 7.92 7.27 -15.37
N MET A 203 6.76 6.73 -14.96
CA MET A 203 6.09 5.58 -15.57
C MET A 203 5.18 6.09 -16.69
N ASP A 204 5.12 5.38 -17.81
CA ASP A 204 4.37 5.80 -19.00
C ASP A 204 3.12 4.96 -19.24
N ARG A 205 3.08 3.72 -18.74
CA ARG A 205 1.93 2.81 -18.89
C ARG A 205 1.45 2.27 -17.56
N ARG A 206 0.15 1.96 -17.50
CA ARG A 206 -0.51 1.29 -16.38
C ARG A 206 -1.42 0.17 -16.86
N VAL A 207 -1.48 -0.92 -16.11
CA VAL A 207 -2.45 -2.02 -16.25
C VAL A 207 -3.12 -2.22 -14.90
N ARG A 208 -4.40 -2.57 -14.91
CA ARG A 208 -5.13 -2.94 -13.69
C ARG A 208 -5.56 -4.38 -13.78
N ILE A 209 -5.31 -5.14 -12.71
CA ILE A 209 -5.71 -6.54 -12.61
C ILE A 209 -6.43 -6.77 -11.29
N ALA A 210 -7.47 -7.60 -11.31
CA ALA A 210 -8.19 -8.05 -10.12
C ALA A 210 -8.04 -9.56 -9.88
N SER A 211 -7.67 -10.32 -10.92
CA SER A 211 -7.53 -11.78 -10.88
C SER A 211 -6.10 -12.22 -11.24
N PRO A 212 -5.61 -13.32 -10.65
CA PRO A 212 -4.33 -13.91 -11.03
C PRO A 212 -4.27 -14.41 -12.49
N ASP A 213 -5.41 -14.63 -13.15
CA ASP A 213 -5.44 -15.15 -14.53
C ASP A 213 -4.81 -14.20 -15.55
N LYS A 214 -4.77 -12.90 -15.22
CA LYS A 214 -4.16 -11.87 -16.06
C LYS A 214 -2.66 -11.69 -15.78
N ILE A 215 -2.10 -12.36 -14.78
CA ILE A 215 -0.66 -12.28 -14.47
C ILE A 215 0.23 -12.66 -15.66
N PRO A 216 0.00 -13.78 -16.37
CA PRO A 216 0.87 -14.17 -17.49
C PRO A 216 0.95 -13.08 -18.57
N TYR A 217 -0.19 -12.44 -18.87
CA TYR A 217 -0.28 -11.34 -19.82
C TYR A 217 0.46 -10.09 -19.34
N VAL A 218 0.27 -9.69 -18.08
CA VAL A 218 1.01 -8.56 -17.51
C VAL A 218 2.52 -8.83 -17.55
N ILE A 219 2.94 -10.06 -17.23
CA ILE A 219 4.35 -10.45 -17.28
C ILE A 219 4.91 -10.39 -18.71
N SER A 220 4.14 -10.74 -19.75
CA SER A 220 4.63 -10.57 -21.13
C SER A 220 4.88 -9.11 -21.50
N LEU A 221 4.02 -8.19 -21.05
CA LEU A 221 4.24 -6.75 -21.23
C LEU A 221 5.47 -6.26 -20.45
N LEU A 222 5.64 -6.73 -19.21
CA LEU A 222 6.79 -6.37 -18.37
C LEU A 222 8.11 -6.91 -18.91
N LYS A 223 8.11 -8.09 -19.54
CA LYS A 223 9.27 -8.65 -20.25
C LYS A 223 9.70 -7.75 -21.41
N GLN A 224 8.77 -7.38 -22.29
CA GLN A 224 9.05 -6.46 -23.40
C GLN A 224 9.61 -5.12 -22.89
N ALA A 225 8.96 -4.55 -21.87
CA ALA A 225 9.40 -3.32 -21.22
C ALA A 225 10.83 -3.44 -20.65
N TYR A 226 11.11 -4.51 -19.92
CA TYR A 226 12.43 -4.77 -19.34
C TYR A 226 13.51 -4.92 -20.43
N GLU A 227 13.22 -5.66 -21.51
CA GLU A 227 14.14 -5.81 -22.64
C GLU A 227 14.42 -4.48 -23.34
N ASN A 228 13.40 -3.67 -23.59
CA ASN A 228 13.56 -2.36 -24.22
C ASN A 228 14.44 -1.42 -23.36
N LEU A 229 14.24 -1.45 -22.03
CA LEU A 229 15.00 -0.63 -21.09
C LEU A 229 16.45 -1.09 -20.86
N THR A 230 16.75 -2.36 -21.15
CA THR A 230 18.12 -2.91 -20.99
C THR A 230 18.92 -2.90 -22.28
N LYS A 231 18.26 -2.91 -23.45
CA LYS A 231 18.90 -2.79 -24.76
C LYS A 231 19.23 -1.33 -25.14
N SER A 232 18.53 -0.36 -24.53
CA SER A 232 18.72 1.08 -24.75
C SER A 232 19.84 1.67 -23.89
#